data_AF-A0A8H5CKK8-F1
#
_entry.id   AF-A0A8H5CKK8-F1
#
_cell.length_a   1.000
_cell.length_b   1.000
_cell.length_c   1.000
_cell.angle_alpha   90.00
_cell.angle_beta   90.00
_cell.angle_gamma   90.00
#
_symmetry.space_group_name_H-M   'P 1'
#
loop_
_entity.id
_entity.type
_entity.pdbx_description
1 polymer ?
#
loop_
_entity_poly.entity_id
_entity_poly.type
_entity_poly.pdbx_seq_one_letter_code
_entity_poly.pdbx_strand_id
1 'polypeptide(L)'
;MLSMLASVDRLPADTRERLGIFVKRAIMWDPPAQILGIRSPEGTYIPLEDENLSPEARLVEFRKWVTYYFVHGDLSARDPMQLNYKTPDPDRKPTFEHLPIQELLSLVDLAPGQKCDTVVCEPAFADVEWGIVNKALFDRDVRATWSSMTMWHIFGDACPWNVYLAAWRLEDEAKKSDLAVNFTMTRGANHFVGAISCTLNKDLTLSFQPMWDNPEGALSELSKLV
;
A
#
# COMPACT_ATOMS: atom_id res chain seq x y z
N MET A 1 10.08 -3.11 -0.81
CA MET A 1 10.59 -1.74 -1.05
C MET A 1 11.15 -1.11 0.23
N LEU A 2 10.43 -1.10 1.36
CA LEU A 2 10.93 -0.48 2.60
C LEU A 2 12.23 -1.09 3.12
N SER A 3 12.44 -2.40 2.98
CA SER A 3 13.71 -3.06 3.35
C SER A 3 14.91 -2.53 2.57
N MET A 4 14.71 -2.12 1.31
CA MET A 4 15.74 -1.44 0.50
C MET A 4 16.04 -0.05 1.07
N LEU A 5 15.00 0.72 1.40
CA LEU A 5 15.15 2.05 2.00
C LEU A 5 15.87 1.99 3.36
N ALA A 6 15.52 1.00 4.18
CA ALA A 6 16.11 0.73 5.49
C ALA A 6 17.56 0.23 5.43
N SER A 7 18.03 -0.27 4.28
CA SER A 7 19.35 -0.91 4.15
C SER A 7 20.37 -0.10 3.34
N VAL A 8 20.03 1.13 2.95
CA VAL A 8 20.89 1.98 2.12
C VAL A 8 22.24 2.27 2.79
N ASP A 9 22.27 2.31 4.11
CA ASP A 9 23.44 2.50 4.96
C ASP A 9 24.45 1.36 4.84
N ARG A 10 23.99 0.17 4.44
CA ARG A 10 24.80 -1.04 4.23
C ARG A 10 25.44 -1.13 2.85
N LEU A 11 25.06 -0.25 1.92
CA LEU A 11 25.62 -0.25 0.58
C LEU A 11 27.02 0.38 0.56
N PRO A 12 27.89 -0.02 -0.40
CA PRO A 12 29.14 0.67 -0.66
C PRO A 12 28.92 2.18 -0.88
N ALA A 13 29.91 2.99 -0.49
CA ALA A 13 29.78 4.44 -0.46
C ALA A 13 29.42 5.06 -1.83
N ASP A 14 30.03 4.56 -2.90
CA ASP A 14 29.78 4.99 -4.28
C ASP A 14 28.33 4.69 -4.74
N THR A 15 27.82 3.51 -4.38
CA THR A 15 26.45 3.10 -4.68
C THR A 15 25.44 3.96 -3.91
N ARG A 16 25.72 4.22 -2.63
CA ARG A 16 24.90 5.06 -1.76
C ARG A 16 24.83 6.51 -2.26
N GLU A 17 25.96 7.09 -2.61
CA GLU A 17 26.03 8.45 -3.18
C GLU A 17 25.24 8.53 -4.49
N ARG A 18 25.44 7.55 -5.39
CA ARG A 18 24.69 7.49 -6.65
C ARG A 18 23.18 7.41 -6.41
N LEU A 19 22.74 6.57 -5.48
CA LEU A 19 21.31 6.47 -5.13
C LEU A 19 20.77 7.77 -4.54
N GLY A 20 21.49 8.44 -3.65
CA GLY A 20 21.09 9.76 -3.12
C GLY A 20 20.97 10.83 -4.20
N ILE A 21 21.78 10.75 -5.25
CA ILE A 21 21.70 11.66 -6.40
C ILE A 21 20.44 11.41 -7.24
N PHE A 22 20.04 10.16 -7.46
CA PHE A 22 18.97 9.84 -8.42
C PHE A 22 17.60 9.53 -7.80
N VAL A 23 17.55 9.00 -6.57
CA VAL A 23 16.29 8.67 -5.89
C VAL A 23 15.80 9.88 -5.12
N LYS A 24 14.78 10.55 -5.64
CA LYS A 24 14.23 11.79 -5.06
C LYS A 24 12.95 11.59 -4.27
N ARG A 25 12.21 10.52 -4.55
CA ARG A 25 10.92 10.27 -3.93
C ARG A 25 10.76 8.78 -3.69
N ALA A 26 10.26 8.41 -2.52
CA ALA A 26 9.70 7.09 -2.27
C ALA A 26 8.22 7.25 -1.94
N ILE A 27 7.39 6.47 -2.62
CA ILE A 27 5.93 6.51 -2.51
C ILE A 27 5.47 5.15 -2.02
N MET A 28 4.92 5.11 -0.81
CA MET A 28 4.15 3.98 -0.32
C MET A 28 2.72 4.18 -0.81
N TRP A 29 2.32 3.38 -1.79
CA TRP A 29 0.97 3.39 -2.33
C TRP A 29 0.13 2.32 -1.64
N ASP A 30 -0.91 2.77 -0.96
CA ASP A 30 -1.98 1.98 -0.34
C ASP A 30 -1.46 0.76 0.47
N PRO A 31 -0.42 0.92 1.32
CA PRO A 31 0.14 -0.22 2.05
C PRO A 31 -0.84 -0.71 3.13
N PRO A 32 -1.25 -1.99 3.15
CA PRO A 32 -2.07 -2.51 4.23
C PRO A 32 -1.28 -2.63 5.54
N ALA A 33 -1.97 -2.51 6.68
CA ALA A 33 -1.36 -2.58 8.03
C ALA A 33 -0.42 -3.78 8.23
N GLN A 34 -0.82 -4.97 7.76
CA GLN A 34 -0.10 -6.21 8.03
C GLN A 34 1.31 -6.22 7.40
N ILE A 35 1.47 -5.67 6.19
CA ILE A 35 2.80 -5.59 5.53
C ILE A 35 3.74 -4.59 6.22
N LEU A 36 3.20 -3.73 7.09
CA LEU A 36 3.97 -2.77 7.86
C LEU A 36 4.24 -3.30 9.28
N GLY A 37 3.81 -4.51 9.61
CA GLY A 37 3.91 -5.07 10.95
C GLY A 37 2.92 -4.48 11.96
N ILE A 38 1.84 -3.85 11.47
CA ILE A 38 0.77 -3.32 12.33
C ILE A 38 -0.27 -4.42 12.51
N ARG A 39 -0.51 -4.81 13.77
CA ARG A 39 -1.47 -5.88 14.12
C ARG A 39 -2.91 -5.42 13.88
N SER A 40 -3.72 -6.31 13.32
CA SER A 40 -5.17 -6.14 13.20
C SER A 40 -5.83 -6.05 14.58
N PRO A 41 -6.75 -5.09 14.82
CA PRO A 41 -7.62 -5.12 15.99
C PRO A 41 -8.50 -6.38 16.02
N GLU A 42 -8.93 -6.78 17.21
CA GLU A 42 -9.92 -7.86 17.37
C GLU A 42 -11.23 -7.54 16.66
N GLY A 43 -11.88 -8.55 16.09
CA GLY A 43 -13.17 -8.41 15.41
C GLY A 43 -13.11 -7.82 14.00
N THR A 44 -11.91 -7.54 13.47
CA THR A 44 -11.72 -7.19 12.06
C THR A 44 -11.92 -8.39 11.14
N TYR A 45 -12.15 -8.14 9.85
CA TYR A 45 -12.38 -9.17 8.84
C TYR A 45 -11.34 -9.11 7.72
N ILE A 46 -10.69 -10.24 7.45
CA ILE A 46 -9.88 -10.49 6.26
C ILE A 46 -10.28 -11.87 5.75
N PRO A 47 -10.70 -12.02 4.48
CA PRO A 47 -11.13 -13.34 3.98
C PRO A 47 -10.09 -14.46 4.12
N LEU A 48 -8.80 -14.12 4.15
CA LEU A 48 -7.70 -15.09 4.37
C LEU A 48 -7.75 -15.76 5.75
N GLU A 49 -8.42 -15.14 6.72
CA GLU A 49 -8.55 -15.60 8.10
C GLU A 49 -9.95 -16.18 8.39
N ASP A 50 -10.87 -16.20 7.41
CA ASP A 50 -12.25 -16.67 7.61
C ASP A 50 -12.31 -18.20 7.69
N GLU A 51 -12.42 -18.73 8.91
CA GLU A 51 -12.47 -20.17 9.17
C GLU A 51 -13.70 -20.89 8.59
N ASN A 52 -14.75 -20.15 8.22
CA ASN A 52 -15.93 -20.73 7.58
C ASN A 52 -15.71 -21.01 6.08
N LEU A 53 -14.64 -20.49 5.49
CA LEU A 53 -14.25 -20.74 4.11
C LEU A 53 -13.15 -21.81 4.03
N SER A 54 -13.22 -22.66 3.01
CA SER A 54 -12.09 -23.54 2.68
C SER A 54 -10.85 -22.72 2.33
N PRO A 55 -9.62 -23.24 2.49
CA PRO A 55 -8.40 -22.50 2.15
C PRO A 55 -8.40 -21.92 0.74
N GLU A 56 -8.95 -22.64 -0.25
CA GLU A 56 -9.06 -22.19 -1.64
C GLU A 56 -10.10 -21.08 -1.78
N ALA A 57 -11.24 -21.21 -1.10
CA ALA A 57 -12.31 -20.21 -1.11
C ALA A 57 -11.85 -18.89 -0.47
N ARG A 58 -11.01 -18.94 0.56
CA ARG A 58 -10.42 -17.74 1.19
C ARG A 58 -9.61 -16.90 0.21
N LEU A 59 -8.79 -17.55 -0.62
CA LEU A 59 -7.99 -16.86 -1.64
C LEU A 59 -8.87 -16.20 -2.70
N VAL A 60 -9.92 -16.90 -3.15
CA VAL A 60 -10.87 -16.36 -4.12
C VAL A 60 -11.63 -15.17 -3.54
N GLU A 61 -12.11 -15.28 -2.30
CA GLU A 61 -12.85 -14.20 -1.65
C GLU A 61 -11.95 -13.00 -1.32
N PHE A 62 -10.72 -13.24 -0.86
CA PHE A 62 -9.74 -12.17 -0.62
C PHE A 62 -9.51 -11.33 -1.87
N ARG A 63 -9.35 -11.95 -3.04
CA ARG A 63 -9.14 -11.22 -4.30
C ARG A 63 -10.32 -10.35 -4.70
N LYS A 64 -11.55 -10.78 -4.42
CA LYS A 64 -12.72 -9.92 -4.65
C LYS A 64 -12.74 -8.79 -3.63
N TRP A 65 -12.64 -9.14 -2.35
CA TRP A 65 -12.66 -8.21 -1.23
C TRP A 65 -11.66 -7.07 -1.38
N VAL A 66 -10.42 -7.37 -1.78
CA VAL A 66 -9.38 -6.34 -1.94
C VAL A 66 -9.67 -5.40 -3.13
N THR A 67 -10.54 -5.80 -4.06
CA THR A 67 -10.97 -4.97 -5.22
C THR A 67 -12.27 -4.21 -4.98
N TYR A 68 -12.91 -4.39 -3.83
CA TYR A 68 -14.13 -3.70 -3.49
C TYR A 68 -13.87 -2.21 -3.23
N TYR A 69 -14.92 -1.43 -3.44
CA TYR A 69 -15.00 -0.09 -2.90
C TYR A 69 -15.72 -0.17 -1.56
N PHE A 70 -15.12 0.38 -0.51
CA PHE A 70 -15.71 0.37 0.82
C PHE A 70 -16.29 1.75 1.15
N VAL A 71 -17.50 1.76 1.70
CA VAL A 71 -18.07 2.95 2.33
C VAL A 71 -17.81 2.86 3.81
N HIS A 72 -16.89 3.68 4.31
CA HIS A 72 -16.62 3.83 5.74
C HIS A 72 -17.52 4.89 6.37
N GLY A 73 -17.62 4.89 7.70
CA GLY A 73 -18.28 5.92 8.49
C GLY A 73 -17.44 7.20 8.58
N ASP A 74 -17.45 7.86 9.75
CA ASP A 74 -16.67 9.09 9.94
C ASP A 74 -15.18 8.79 10.14
N LEU A 75 -14.42 8.94 9.06
CA LEU A 75 -12.97 8.76 9.04
C LEU A 75 -12.21 9.84 9.84
N SER A 76 -12.80 11.01 10.04
CA SER A 76 -12.15 12.10 10.79
C SER A 76 -12.00 11.75 12.29
N ALA A 77 -12.88 10.88 12.80
CA ALA A 77 -12.82 10.37 14.16
C ALA A 77 -11.64 9.41 14.40
N ARG A 78 -11.02 8.86 13.33
CA ARG A 78 -9.96 7.84 13.39
C ARG A 78 -10.32 6.65 14.29
N ASP A 79 -11.60 6.29 14.29
CA ASP A 79 -12.14 5.19 15.09
C ASP A 79 -12.25 3.94 14.20
N PRO A 80 -11.54 2.84 14.54
CA PRO A 80 -11.65 1.59 13.79
C PRO A 80 -13.09 1.08 13.67
N MET A 81 -13.98 1.37 14.63
CA MET A 81 -15.38 0.96 14.58
C MET A 81 -16.18 1.64 13.46
N GLN A 82 -15.68 2.74 12.89
CA GLN A 82 -16.26 3.39 11.73
C GLN A 82 -15.84 2.72 10.42
N LEU A 83 -14.87 1.82 10.44
CA LEU A 83 -14.39 1.17 9.23
C LEU A 83 -15.30 0.00 8.85
N ASN A 84 -15.80 0.03 7.62
CA ASN A 84 -16.44 -1.13 7.02
C ASN A 84 -15.40 -2.21 6.68
N TYR A 85 -15.57 -3.40 7.26
CA TYR A 85 -14.63 -4.51 7.09
C TYR A 85 -14.97 -5.46 5.94
N LYS A 86 -16.22 -5.50 5.48
CA LYS A 86 -16.72 -6.63 4.66
C LYS A 86 -17.61 -6.22 3.50
N THR A 87 -18.47 -5.24 3.69
CA THR A 87 -19.56 -4.97 2.74
C THR A 87 -19.10 -4.00 1.66
N PRO A 88 -19.07 -4.39 0.38
CA PRO A 88 -18.77 -3.45 -0.69
C PRO A 88 -19.87 -2.39 -0.83
N ASP A 89 -19.51 -1.25 -1.38
CA ASP A 89 -20.44 -0.26 -1.93
C ASP A 89 -21.30 -0.92 -3.03
N PRO A 90 -22.64 -1.01 -2.87
CA PRO A 90 -23.50 -1.65 -3.86
C PRO A 90 -23.59 -0.87 -5.19
N ASP A 91 -23.26 0.42 -5.19
CA ASP A 91 -23.35 1.28 -6.37
C ASP A 91 -22.05 1.28 -7.19
N ARG A 92 -21.00 0.61 -6.70
CA ARG A 92 -19.68 0.60 -7.32
C ARG A 92 -19.22 -0.82 -7.63
N LYS A 93 -18.85 -1.01 -8.89
CA LYS A 93 -18.36 -2.28 -9.39
C LYS A 93 -16.91 -2.51 -8.96
N PRO A 94 -16.55 -3.69 -8.43
CA PRO A 94 -15.16 -4.03 -8.16
C PRO A 94 -14.31 -3.98 -9.44
N THR A 95 -13.03 -3.62 -9.30
CA THR A 95 -12.12 -3.37 -10.44
C THR A 95 -12.02 -4.54 -11.44
N PHE A 96 -12.21 -5.78 -10.99
CA PHE A 96 -12.15 -6.96 -11.87
C PHE A 96 -13.52 -7.58 -12.19
N GLU A 97 -14.63 -6.94 -11.83
CA GLU A 97 -15.97 -7.51 -12.08
C GLU A 97 -16.25 -7.69 -13.58
N HIS A 98 -15.68 -6.83 -14.42
CA HIS A 98 -15.86 -6.89 -15.87
C HIS A 98 -15.04 -7.96 -16.58
N LEU A 99 -14.04 -8.55 -15.90
CA LEU A 99 -13.18 -9.57 -16.49
C LEU A 99 -13.83 -10.94 -16.32
N PRO A 100 -14.10 -11.68 -17.42
CA PRO A 100 -14.46 -13.09 -17.33
C PRO A 100 -13.41 -13.84 -16.49
N ILE A 101 -13.84 -14.77 -15.64
CA ILE A 101 -12.92 -15.49 -14.74
C ILE A 101 -11.75 -16.14 -15.47
N GLN A 102 -11.96 -16.64 -16.69
CA GLN A 102 -10.90 -17.24 -17.51
C GLN A 102 -9.86 -16.21 -17.95
N GLU A 103 -10.31 -15.01 -18.30
CA GLU A 103 -9.41 -13.90 -18.66
C GLU A 103 -8.65 -13.43 -17.42
N LEU A 104 -9.34 -13.22 -16.29
CA LEU A 104 -8.69 -12.86 -15.03
C LEU A 104 -7.60 -13.88 -14.66
N LEU A 105 -7.92 -15.18 -14.68
CA LEU A 105 -6.97 -16.25 -14.38
C LEU A 105 -5.80 -16.35 -15.38
N SER A 106 -5.93 -15.80 -16.59
CA SER A 106 -4.81 -15.68 -17.54
C SER A 106 -3.88 -14.51 -17.21
N LEU A 107 -4.37 -13.52 -16.45
CA LEU A 107 -3.65 -12.31 -16.06
C LEU A 107 -3.03 -12.40 -14.66
N VAL A 108 -3.52 -13.30 -13.80
CA VAL A 108 -3.05 -13.43 -12.41
C VAL A 108 -2.35 -14.75 -12.15
N ASP A 109 -1.18 -14.70 -11.51
CA ASP A 109 -0.56 -15.89 -10.91
C ASP A 109 -0.95 -15.98 -9.43
N LEU A 110 -1.51 -17.12 -9.07
CA LEU A 110 -2.05 -17.39 -7.75
C LEU A 110 -1.06 -18.11 -6.83
N ALA A 111 0.02 -18.65 -7.41
CA ALA A 111 1.00 -19.44 -6.70
C ALA A 111 1.94 -18.64 -5.78
N PRO A 112 2.35 -17.38 -6.09
CA PRO A 112 3.35 -16.67 -5.31
C PRO A 112 2.93 -16.35 -3.87
N GLY A 113 1.67 -15.98 -3.65
CA GLY A 113 1.19 -15.55 -2.32
C GLY A 113 1.52 -16.57 -1.22
N GLN A 114 1.15 -17.84 -1.43
CA GLN A 114 1.43 -18.92 -0.48
C GLN A 114 2.92 -19.28 -0.35
N LYS A 115 3.75 -18.95 -1.35
CA LYS A 115 5.15 -19.39 -1.40
C LYS A 115 6.12 -18.35 -0.85
N CYS A 116 5.81 -17.06 -0.95
CA CYS A 116 6.74 -16.00 -0.57
C CYS A 116 6.08 -14.81 0.15
N ASP A 117 5.07 -14.20 -0.44
CA ASP A 117 4.69 -12.83 -0.03
C ASP A 117 3.73 -12.80 1.16
N THR A 118 2.85 -13.80 1.31
CA THR A 118 1.88 -13.80 2.41
C THR A 118 2.52 -14.16 3.75
N VAL A 119 3.57 -14.98 3.76
CA VAL A 119 4.25 -15.43 4.99
C VAL A 119 4.85 -14.25 5.77
N VAL A 120 5.42 -13.27 5.08
CA VAL A 120 6.01 -12.08 5.74
C VAL A 120 4.95 -11.15 6.34
N CYS A 121 3.67 -11.35 6.01
CA CYS A 121 2.55 -10.61 6.59
C CYS A 121 1.99 -11.29 7.85
N GLU A 122 2.49 -12.47 8.25
CA GLU A 122 2.01 -13.18 9.42
C GLU A 122 2.39 -12.46 10.73
N PRO A 123 1.60 -12.61 11.81
CA PRO A 123 1.88 -11.96 13.09
C PRO A 123 3.28 -12.20 13.66
N ALA A 124 3.91 -13.34 13.33
CA ALA A 124 5.27 -13.68 13.74
C ALA A 124 6.34 -12.74 13.16
N PHE A 125 6.06 -12.09 12.02
CA PHE A 125 6.97 -11.13 11.37
C PHE A 125 6.66 -9.68 11.73
N ALA A 126 5.58 -9.41 12.47
CA ALA A 126 5.11 -8.05 12.73
C ALA A 126 6.18 -7.13 13.33
N ASP A 127 6.95 -7.61 14.31
CA ASP A 127 8.00 -6.81 14.94
C ASP A 127 9.18 -6.55 13.99
N VAL A 128 9.48 -7.50 13.08
CA VAL A 128 10.53 -7.36 12.06
C VAL A 128 10.11 -6.33 11.01
N GLU A 129 8.89 -6.44 10.48
CA GLU A 129 8.36 -5.50 9.50
C GLU A 129 8.23 -4.09 10.09
N TRP A 130 7.76 -3.97 11.33
CA TRP A 130 7.72 -2.67 12.01
C TRP A 130 9.13 -2.12 12.25
N GLY A 131 10.12 -2.97 12.55
CA GLY A 131 11.52 -2.57 12.63
C GLY A 131 12.05 -2.00 11.30
N ILE A 132 11.68 -2.63 10.18
CA ILE A 132 12.02 -2.15 8.82
C ILE A 132 11.34 -0.80 8.54
N VAL A 133 10.06 -0.65 8.88
CA VAL A 133 9.31 0.61 8.74
C VAL A 133 9.99 1.72 9.53
N ASN A 134 10.29 1.50 10.82
CA ASN A 134 10.95 2.51 11.64
C ASN A 134 12.31 2.89 11.09
N LYS A 135 13.12 1.90 10.68
CA LYS A 135 14.42 2.18 10.11
C LYS A 135 14.33 2.93 8.78
N ALA A 136 13.39 2.58 7.90
CA ALA A 136 13.23 3.25 6.61
C ALA A 136 12.69 4.68 6.74
N LEU A 137 11.73 4.90 7.65
CA LEU A 137 10.95 6.13 7.70
C LEU A 137 11.42 7.09 8.79
N PHE A 138 11.85 6.58 9.94
CA PHE A 138 12.01 7.36 11.17
C PHE A 138 13.40 7.28 11.80
N ASP A 139 14.35 6.56 11.18
CA ASP A 139 15.77 6.60 11.57
C ASP A 139 16.49 7.77 10.88
N ARG A 140 17.12 8.64 11.68
CA ARG A 140 17.75 9.87 11.19
C ARG A 140 18.93 9.59 10.26
N ASP A 141 19.77 8.62 10.59
CA ASP A 141 21.00 8.35 9.85
C ASP A 141 20.71 7.69 8.50
N VAL A 142 19.72 6.78 8.50
CA VAL A 142 19.21 6.17 7.27
C VAL A 142 18.52 7.20 6.39
N ARG A 143 17.68 8.08 6.95
CA ARG A 143 17.03 9.16 6.19
C ARG A 143 18.03 10.17 5.62
N ALA A 144 19.07 10.52 6.38
CA ALA A 144 20.14 11.42 5.93
C ALA A 144 20.92 10.85 4.74
N THR A 145 21.06 9.52 4.68
CA THR A 145 21.73 8.83 3.58
C THR A 145 21.05 9.05 2.22
N TRP A 146 19.73 9.22 2.19
CA TRP A 146 18.98 9.41 0.95
C TRP A 146 19.04 10.84 0.36
N SER A 147 19.95 11.69 0.85
CA SER A 147 20.32 12.99 0.25
C SER A 147 19.13 13.83 -0.27
N SER A 148 18.16 14.09 0.63
CA SER A 148 16.94 14.88 0.39
C SER A 148 15.76 14.16 -0.27
N MET A 149 15.75 12.82 -0.32
CA MET A 149 14.56 12.06 -0.72
C MET A 149 13.34 12.41 0.13
N THR A 150 12.22 12.70 -0.52
CA THR A 150 10.92 12.89 0.15
C THR A 150 10.17 11.57 0.26
N MET A 151 9.48 11.36 1.38
CA MET A 151 8.64 10.19 1.62
C MET A 151 7.18 10.55 1.48
N TRP A 152 6.42 9.71 0.80
CA TRP A 152 4.98 9.86 0.62
C TRP A 152 4.27 8.57 1.01
N HIS A 153 3.17 8.70 1.72
CA HIS A 153 2.15 7.68 1.89
C HIS A 153 0.90 8.18 1.16
N ILE A 154 0.46 7.42 0.16
CA ILE A 154 -0.74 7.73 -0.60
C ILE A 154 -1.71 6.56 -0.45
N PHE A 155 -2.99 6.83 -0.23
CA PHE A 155 -3.99 5.78 -0.09
C PHE A 155 -5.35 6.26 -0.61
N GLY A 156 -6.27 5.34 -0.89
CA GLY A 156 -7.64 5.68 -1.31
C GLY A 156 -8.60 5.88 -0.12
N ASP A 157 -9.72 6.58 -0.33
CA ASP A 157 -10.76 6.71 0.69
C ASP A 157 -11.88 5.63 0.64
N ALA A 158 -11.77 4.71 -0.32
CA ALA A 158 -12.66 3.57 -0.50
C ALA A 158 -11.87 2.25 -0.57
N CYS A 159 -10.67 2.25 0.01
CA CYS A 159 -9.78 1.09 0.12
C CYS A 159 -10.16 0.19 1.31
N PRO A 160 -9.60 -1.02 1.42
CA PRO A 160 -9.82 -1.87 2.59
C PRO A 160 -9.39 -1.19 3.90
N TRP A 161 -10.12 -1.50 4.98
CA TRP A 161 -9.94 -0.90 6.31
C TRP A 161 -8.50 -0.92 6.85
N ASN A 162 -7.72 -1.95 6.52
CA ASN A 162 -6.37 -2.13 7.03
C ASN A 162 -5.39 -1.09 6.48
N VAL A 163 -5.71 -0.44 5.37
CA VAL A 163 -4.91 0.67 4.81
C VAL A 163 -5.09 1.94 5.65
N TYR A 164 -6.29 2.19 6.17
CA TYR A 164 -6.51 3.30 7.11
C TYR A 164 -5.74 3.13 8.40
N LEU A 165 -5.70 1.91 8.95
CA LEU A 165 -4.91 1.67 10.15
C LEU A 165 -3.43 1.91 9.90
N ALA A 166 -2.92 1.55 8.72
CA ALA A 166 -1.55 1.85 8.31
C ALA A 166 -1.31 3.37 8.23
N ALA A 167 -2.17 4.10 7.53
CA ALA A 167 -2.07 5.55 7.39
C ALA A 167 -2.12 6.24 8.75
N TRP A 168 -3.12 5.93 9.57
CA TRP A 168 -3.28 6.53 10.89
C TRP A 168 -2.07 6.26 11.79
N ARG A 169 -1.62 5.01 11.85
CA ARG A 169 -0.46 4.64 12.66
C ARG A 169 0.80 5.39 12.22
N LEU A 170 1.05 5.48 10.91
CA LEU A 170 2.21 6.18 10.37
C LEU A 170 2.13 7.70 10.58
N GLU A 171 0.95 8.30 10.48
CA GLU A 171 0.77 9.73 10.81
C GLU A 171 1.07 10.00 12.28
N ASP A 172 0.67 9.11 13.19
CA ASP A 172 0.93 9.29 14.61
C ASP A 172 2.41 9.10 14.96
N GLU A 173 3.13 8.23 14.28
CA GLU A 173 4.59 8.13 14.42
C GLU A 173 5.32 9.30 13.77
N ALA A 174 4.86 9.77 12.61
CA ALA A 174 5.42 10.95 11.95
C ALA A 174 5.29 12.20 12.83
N LYS A 175 4.19 12.37 13.58
CA LYS A 175 4.02 13.46 14.55
C LYS A 175 5.00 13.40 15.74
N LYS A 176 5.48 12.20 16.09
CA LYS A 176 6.47 11.98 17.17
C LYS A 176 7.90 12.14 16.67
N SER A 177 8.11 12.06 15.36
CA SER A 177 9.41 12.21 14.70
C SER A 177 9.61 13.64 14.20
N ASP A 178 10.85 14.07 14.05
CA ASP A 178 11.20 15.29 13.30
C ASP A 178 11.38 15.02 11.80
N LEU A 179 11.22 13.76 11.37
CA LEU A 179 11.37 13.33 10.00
C LEU A 179 10.03 13.35 9.27
N ALA A 180 9.91 14.21 8.28
CA ALA A 180 8.68 14.35 7.52
C ALA A 180 8.35 13.09 6.70
N VAL A 181 7.08 12.70 6.77
CA VAL A 181 6.40 11.80 5.83
C VAL A 181 5.16 12.55 5.36
N ASN A 182 4.98 12.66 4.06
CA ASN A 182 3.82 13.33 3.48
C ASN A 182 2.68 12.32 3.33
N PHE A 183 1.45 12.76 3.55
CA PHE A 183 0.25 11.92 3.45
C PHE A 183 -0.73 12.57 2.50
N THR A 184 -1.34 11.77 1.62
CA THR A 184 -2.47 12.23 0.81
C THR A 184 -3.46 11.09 0.58
N MET A 185 -4.74 11.44 0.55
CA MET A 185 -5.83 10.50 0.37
C MET A 185 -6.54 10.80 -0.95
N THR A 186 -6.68 9.81 -1.81
CA THR A 186 -7.33 9.93 -3.11
C THR A 186 -8.81 9.60 -2.96
N ARG A 187 -9.68 10.57 -3.24
CA ARG A 187 -11.13 10.38 -3.15
C ARG A 187 -11.66 9.41 -4.19
N GLY A 188 -12.58 8.56 -3.78
CA GLY A 188 -13.18 7.48 -4.54
C GLY A 188 -12.24 6.31 -4.83
N ALA A 189 -11.00 6.28 -4.35
CA ALA A 189 -10.04 5.24 -4.74
C ALA A 189 -10.10 4.00 -3.83
N ASN A 190 -10.06 2.79 -4.42
CA ASN A 190 -9.84 1.54 -3.69
C ASN A 190 -8.37 1.11 -3.76
N HIS A 191 -8.06 -0.08 -3.24
CA HIS A 191 -6.69 -0.64 -3.23
C HIS A 191 -6.05 -0.79 -4.63
N PHE A 192 -6.87 -1.06 -5.66
CA PHE A 192 -6.41 -1.28 -7.04
C PHE A 192 -6.55 -0.06 -7.94
N VAL A 193 -6.95 1.08 -7.40
CA VAL A 193 -6.68 2.35 -8.08
C VAL A 193 -5.17 2.51 -8.05
N GLY A 194 -4.51 2.12 -9.14
CA GLY A 194 -3.06 2.02 -9.18
C GLY A 194 -2.38 3.36 -9.44
N ALA A 195 -1.41 3.69 -8.58
CA ALA A 195 -0.37 4.66 -8.90
C ALA A 195 0.47 4.20 -10.09
N ILE A 196 0.82 5.17 -10.92
CA ILE A 196 1.77 5.05 -12.01
C ILE A 196 3.16 4.81 -11.42
N SER A 197 3.79 3.67 -11.73
CA SER A 197 5.24 3.53 -11.63
C SER A 197 5.87 4.19 -12.85
N CYS A 198 6.45 5.38 -12.67
CA CYS A 198 7.20 6.07 -13.70
C CYS A 198 8.66 5.62 -13.64
N THR A 199 9.10 4.82 -14.63
CA THR A 199 10.53 4.60 -14.86
C THR A 199 10.98 5.51 -16.00
N LEU A 200 11.71 6.57 -15.68
CA LEU A 200 12.36 7.43 -16.67
C LEU A 200 13.60 6.73 -17.21
N ASN A 201 13.55 6.24 -18.44
CA ASN A 201 14.76 6.01 -19.25
C ASN A 201 14.63 6.75 -20.59
N LYS A 202 15.78 7.13 -21.15
CA LYS A 202 15.95 8.16 -22.19
C LYS A 202 15.19 7.92 -23.52
N ASP A 203 14.60 6.74 -23.72
CA ASP A 203 13.93 6.35 -24.97
C ASP A 203 12.39 6.34 -24.89
N LEU A 204 11.83 7.06 -23.91
CA LEU A 204 10.47 7.64 -23.86
C LEU A 204 9.37 6.86 -24.62
N THR A 205 8.99 5.71 -24.09
CA THR A 205 7.60 5.25 -24.18
C THR A 205 7.03 5.19 -22.77
N LEU A 206 6.18 6.14 -22.40
CA LEU A 206 5.40 6.06 -21.17
C LEU A 206 4.28 5.04 -21.38
N SER A 207 4.41 3.85 -20.80
CA SER A 207 3.24 3.00 -20.57
C SER A 207 2.58 3.47 -19.27
N PHE A 208 1.66 4.42 -19.39
CA PHE A 208 0.63 4.57 -18.38
C PHE A 208 -0.22 3.31 -18.43
N GLN A 209 -0.40 2.62 -17.30
CA GLN A 209 -1.54 1.74 -17.15
C GLN A 209 -2.59 2.56 -16.39
N PRO A 210 -3.41 3.37 -17.09
CA PRO A 210 -4.47 4.11 -16.45
C PRO A 210 -5.39 3.15 -15.70
N MET A 211 -5.97 3.66 -14.62
CA MET A 211 -7.16 3.07 -14.00
C MET A 211 -8.17 2.64 -15.07
N TRP A 212 -8.90 1.58 -14.78
CA TRP A 212 -10.10 1.26 -15.56
C TRP A 212 -11.23 2.27 -15.28
N ASP A 213 -11.23 2.94 -14.10
CA ASP A 213 -12.44 3.65 -13.62
C ASP A 213 -12.32 5.19 -13.45
N ASN A 214 -11.14 5.78 -13.15
CA ASN A 214 -10.97 7.26 -13.01
C ASN A 214 -9.55 7.80 -13.29
N PRO A 215 -8.91 7.47 -14.43
CA PRO A 215 -7.49 7.76 -14.67
C PRO A 215 -7.08 9.23 -14.52
N GLU A 216 -7.97 10.16 -14.85
CA GLU A 216 -7.76 11.60 -14.74
C GLU A 216 -7.62 12.06 -13.28
N GLY A 217 -8.40 11.48 -12.37
CA GLY A 217 -8.35 11.78 -10.93
C GLY A 217 -6.98 11.47 -10.32
N ALA A 218 -6.41 10.29 -10.55
CA ALA A 218 -5.08 10.00 -10.01
C ALA A 218 -3.98 10.77 -10.73
N LEU A 219 -4.10 11.02 -12.04
CA LEU A 219 -3.12 11.86 -12.74
C LEU A 219 -3.11 13.28 -12.15
N SER A 220 -4.28 13.84 -11.85
CA SER A 220 -4.41 15.12 -11.15
C SER A 220 -3.75 15.09 -9.77
N GLU A 221 -4.02 14.08 -8.92
CA GLU A 221 -3.40 13.99 -7.60
C GLU A 221 -1.88 13.76 -7.67
N LEU A 222 -1.41 12.92 -8.59
CA LEU A 222 0.01 12.67 -8.79
C LEU A 222 0.75 13.89 -9.34
N SER A 223 0.09 14.70 -10.18
CA SER A 223 0.68 15.93 -10.71
C SER A 223 1.02 16.94 -9.61
N LYS A 224 0.32 16.90 -8.46
CA LYS A 224 0.60 17.74 -7.29
C LYS A 224 1.91 17.34 -6.57
N LEU A 225 2.45 16.17 -6.88
CA LEU A 225 3.66 15.63 -6.23
C LEU A 225 4.95 16.01 -6.98
N VAL A 226 4.84 16.45 -8.23
CA VAL A 226 5.97 16.73 -9.15
C VAL A 226 6.47 18.15 -8.97
#